data_AF-A0A965UW42-F1
#
_entry.id   AF-A0A965UW42-F1
#
_cell.length_a   1.000
_cell.length_b   1.000
_cell.length_c   1.000
_cell.angle_alpha   90.00
_cell.angle_beta   90.00
_cell.angle_gamma   90.00
#
_symmetry.space_group_name_H-M   'P 1'
#
loop_
_entity.id
_entity.type
_entity.pdbx_description
1 polymer ?
#
loop_
_entity_poly.entity_id
_entity_poly.type
_entity_poly.pdbx_seq_one_letter_code
_entity_poly.pdbx_strand_id
1 'polypeptide(L)' 'MYKLSYSNHVVIRLRDGANIPFDEQNQDYREYLAWLAEGNMPEPPDPQPEPVDVPTMQEEIKALKLIVGMLMEEDGDV' A
#
# COMPACT_ATOMS: atom_id res chain seq x y z
N MET A 1 1.31 9.35 -21.23
CA MET A 1 2.13 8.43 -20.42
C MET A 1 1.30 7.94 -19.25
N TYR A 2 1.55 6.71 -18.83
CA TYR A 2 0.75 5.95 -17.88
C TYR A 2 1.65 5.24 -16.87
N LYS A 3 1.10 4.90 -15.70
CA LYS A 3 1.77 4.18 -14.62
C LYS A 3 0.86 3.08 -14.08
N LEU A 4 1.43 1.94 -13.73
CA LEU A 4 0.68 0.84 -13.11
C LEU A 4 0.26 1.18 -11.67
N SER A 5 -0.88 0.66 -11.25
CA SER A 5 -1.32 0.69 -9.85
C SER A 5 -1.06 -0.66 -9.19
N TYR A 6 -0.80 -0.66 -7.88
CA TYR A 6 -0.77 -1.88 -7.07
C TYR A 6 -2.11 -2.63 -7.05
N SER A 7 -3.22 -1.95 -7.33
CA SER A 7 -4.56 -2.52 -7.21
C SER A 7 -4.95 -3.44 -8.38
N ASN A 8 -4.09 -3.71 -9.37
CA ASN A 8 -4.32 -4.59 -10.53
C ASN A 8 -5.63 -4.39 -11.34
N HIS A 9 -6.41 -3.35 -11.06
CA HIS A 9 -7.69 -3.06 -11.69
C HIS A 9 -7.75 -1.67 -12.33
N VAL A 10 -6.70 -0.87 -12.16
CA VAL A 10 -6.60 0.49 -12.71
C VAL A 10 -5.20 0.76 -13.25
N VAL A 11 -5.12 1.67 -14.21
CA VAL A 11 -3.89 2.34 -14.64
C VAL A 11 -4.00 3.84 -14.33
N ILE A 12 -2.90 4.47 -13.96
CA ILE A 12 -2.85 5.89 -13.64
C ILE A 12 -2.36 6.64 -14.88
N ARG A 13 -3.09 7.66 -15.32
CA ARG A 13 -2.63 8.57 -16.38
C ARG A 13 -1.83 9.72 -15.77
N LEU A 14 -0.60 9.92 -16.23
CA LEU A 14 0.33 10.86 -15.60
C LEU A 14 0.02 12.34 -15.87
N ARG A 15 -0.72 12.65 -16.96
CA ARG A 15 -1.00 14.05 -17.33
C ARG A 15 -1.93 14.77 -16.36
N ASP A 16 -2.85 14.03 -15.76
CA ASP A 16 -3.96 14.54 -14.95
C ASP A 16 -4.18 13.72 -13.66
N GLY A 17 -3.41 12.65 -13.44
CA GLY A 17 -3.52 11.79 -12.28
C GLY A 17 -4.77 10.91 -12.27
N ALA A 18 -5.47 10.77 -13.40
CA ALA A 18 -6.70 10.00 -13.47
C ALA A 18 -6.43 8.50 -13.21
N ASN A 19 -7.24 7.90 -12.33
CA ASN A 19 -7.29 6.46 -12.13
C ASN A 19 -8.27 5.87 -13.14
N ILE A 20 -7.77 5.11 -14.12
CA ILE A 20 -8.53 4.57 -15.23
C ILE A 20 -8.79 3.08 -14.96
N PRO A 21 -10.05 2.67 -14.71
CA PRO A 21 -10.41 1.27 -14.57
C PRO A 21 -10.16 0.47 -15.85
N PHE A 22 -9.82 -0.81 -15.71
CA PHE A 22 -9.73 -1.77 -16.83
C PHE A 22 -11.11 -2.19 -17.33
N ASP A 23 -11.80 -1.25 -17.99
CA ASP A 23 -13.12 -1.43 -18.58
C ASP A 23 -13.05 -1.09 -20.08
N GLU A 24 -13.42 -2.03 -20.96
CA GLU A 24 -13.41 -1.85 -22.42
C GLU A 24 -14.37 -0.75 -22.90
N GLN A 25 -15.39 -0.43 -22.11
CA GLN A 25 -16.30 0.69 -22.38
C GLN A 25 -15.70 2.04 -21.98
N ASN A 26 -14.66 2.05 -21.13
CA ASN A 26 -13.96 3.26 -20.75
C ASN A 26 -13.07 3.74 -21.90
N GLN A 27 -13.33 4.95 -22.37
CA GLN A 27 -12.56 5.56 -23.45
C GLN A 27 -11.08 5.74 -23.10
N ASP A 28 -10.77 6.16 -21.87
CA ASP A 28 -9.39 6.37 -21.43
C ASP A 28 -8.61 5.04 -21.37
N TYR A 29 -9.29 3.92 -21.07
CA TYR A 29 -8.67 2.61 -21.10
C TYR A 29 -8.37 2.15 -22.53
N ARG A 30 -9.28 2.41 -23.49
CA ARG A 30 -9.01 2.14 -24.91
C ARG A 30 -7.86 2.99 -25.46
N GLU A 31 -7.75 4.25 -25.02
CA GLU A 31 -6.59 5.10 -25.35
C GLU A 31 -5.28 4.53 -24.79
N TYR A 32 -5.30 4.00 -23.56
CA TYR A 32 -4.17 3.28 -22.99
C TYR A 32 -3.79 2.04 -23.80
N LEU A 33 -4.77 1.24 -24.24
CA LEU A 33 -4.52 0.05 -25.07
C LEU A 33 -3.92 0.41 -26.44
N ALA A 34 -4.42 1.46 -27.09
CA ALA A 34 -3.84 1.95 -28.35
C ALA A 34 -2.39 2.40 -28.16
N TRP A 35 -2.11 3.12 -27.07
CA TRP A 35 -0.76 3.54 -26.71
C TRP A 35 0.18 2.35 -26.45
N LEU A 36 -0.30 1.25 -25.84
CA LEU A 36 0.48 0.01 -25.73
C LEU A 36 0.74 -0.65 -27.09
N ALA A 37 -0.24 -0.64 -28.00
CA ALA A 37 -0.11 -1.24 -29.33
C ALA A 37 0.94 -0.53 -30.21
N GLU A 38 1.21 0.75 -29.93
CA GLU A 38 2.32 1.52 -30.52
C GLU A 38 3.70 1.12 -29.98
N GLY A 39 3.78 0.20 -29.01
CA GLY A 39 5.02 -0.30 -28.41
C GLY A 39 5.49 0.49 -27.19
N ASN A 40 4.65 1.34 -26.62
CA ASN A 40 4.98 2.06 -25.39
C ASN A 40 4.82 1.16 -24.14
N MET A 41 5.50 1.53 -23.04
CA MET A 41 5.45 0.80 -21.76
C MET A 41 5.11 1.74 -20.60
N PRO A 42 4.13 1.39 -19.74
CA PRO A 42 3.80 2.18 -18.57
C PRO A 42 4.93 2.13 -17.54
N GLU A 43 5.00 3.16 -16.71
CA GLU A 43 5.89 3.17 -15.56
C GLU A 43 5.46 2.12 -14.52
N PRO A 44 6.41 1.56 -13.76
CA PRO A 44 6.10 0.68 -12.64
C PRO A 44 5.29 1.44 -11.57
N PRO A 45 4.53 0.73 -10.70
CA PRO A 45 3.85 1.38 -9.59
C PRO A 45 4.84 2.12 -8.69
N ASP A 46 4.37 3.17 -8.00
CA ASP A 46 5.17 3.84 -6.96
C ASP A 46 5.62 2.80 -5.93
N PRO A 47 6.80 2.92 -5.31
CA PRO A 47 7.19 2.00 -4.25
C PRO A 47 6.17 2.03 -3.10
N GLN A 48 5.78 0.85 -2.62
CA GLN A 48 5.03 0.72 -1.39
C GLN A 48 5.87 1.38 -0.28
N PRO A 49 5.27 2.19 0.60
CA PRO A 49 6.00 2.68 1.76
C PRO A 49 6.67 1.50 2.46
N GLU A 50 7.95 1.65 2.78
CA GLU A 50 8.65 0.69 3.61
C GLU A 50 7.80 0.46 4.87
N PRO A 51 7.65 -0.80 5.32
CA PRO A 51 6.98 -1.04 6.58
C PRO A 51 7.74 -0.24 7.64
N VAL A 52 7.14 0.85 8.11
CA VAL A 52 7.62 1.54 9.29
C VAL A 52 7.70 0.46 10.36
N ASP A 53 8.86 0.34 11.01
CA ASP A 53 9.12 -0.63 12.08
C ASP A 53 8.32 -0.21 13.32
N VAL A 54 6.99 -0.22 13.17
CA VAL A 54 6.04 0.00 14.24
C VAL A 54 5.92 -1.34 14.96
N PRO A 55 6.07 -1.34 16.30
CA PRO A 55 5.92 -2.57 17.05
C PRO A 55 4.58 -3.20 16.70
N THR A 56 4.59 -4.50 16.44
CA THR A 56 3.36 -5.24 16.18
C THR A 56 2.47 -5.21 17.41
N MET A 57 1.15 -5.39 17.24
CA MET A 57 0.23 -5.51 18.37
C MET A 57 0.69 -6.57 19.39
N GLN A 58 1.36 -7.64 18.94
CA GLN A 58 1.91 -8.67 19.81
C GLN A 58 3.11 -8.19 20.63
N GLU A 59 4.00 -7.39 20.04
CA GLU A 59 5.14 -6.78 20.73
C GLU A 59 4.70 -5.71 21.73
N GLU A 60 3.72 -4.89 21.36
CA GLU A 60 3.10 -3.93 22.27
C GLU A 60 2.43 -4.65 23.45
N ILE A 61 1.65 -5.70 23.20
CA ILE A 61 1.03 -6.51 24.25
C ILE A 61 2.10 -7.17 25.13
N LYS A 62 3.20 -7.66 24.56
CA LYS A 62 4.29 -8.28 25.32
C LYS A 62 4.99 -7.26 26.21
N ALA A 63 5.29 -6.08 25.69
CA ALA A 63 5.87 -4.98 26.45
C ALA A 63 4.93 -4.49 27.57
N LEU A 64 3.64 -4.34 27.27
CA LEU A 64 2.60 -4.01 28.25
C LEU A 64 2.50 -5.06 29.36
N LYS A 65 2.51 -6.35 29.01
CA LYS A 65 2.50 -7.45 30.00
C LYS A 65 3.74 -7.43 30.90
N LEU A 66 4.91 -7.11 30.35
CA LEU A 66 6.13 -6.98 31.14
C LEU A 66 6.03 -5.80 32.12
N ILE A 67 5.59 -4.64 31.64
CA ILE A 67 5.40 -3.44 32.48
C ILE A 67 4.36 -3.71 33.57
N VAL A 68 3.24 -4.35 33.23
CA VAL A 68 2.20 -4.71 34.20
C VAL A 68 2.71 -5.73 35.22
N GLY A 69 3.51 -6.72 34.80
CA GLY A 69 4.16 -7.65 35.73
C GLY A 69 5.07 -6.94 36.72
N MET A 70 5.91 -6.01 36.24
CA MET A 70 6.79 -5.21 37.10
C MET A 70 6.02 -4.27 38.05
N LEU A 71 4.82 -3.83 37.68
CA LEU A 71 3.96 -2.99 38.52
C LEU A 71 3.09 -3.79 39.50
N MET A 72 2.87 -5.09 39.24
CA MET A 72 2.06 -5.97 40.08
C MET A 72 2.90 -6.79 41.08
N GLU A 73 4.24 -6.74 41.00
CA GLU A 73 5.17 -7.46 41.89
C GLU A 73 5.72 -6.59 43.06
N GLU A 74 5.00 -5.57 43.51
CA GLU A 74 5.19 -4.93 44.83
C GLU A 74 3.91 -5.15 45.65
N ASP A 75 3.86 -6.20 46.49
CA ASP A 75 3.05 -6.31 47.73
C ASP A 75 2.95 -7.79 48.16
N GLY A 76 4.09 -8.43 48.42
CA GLY A 76 4.10 -9.82 48.88
C GLY A 76 5.42 -10.26 49.45
N ASP A 77 5.83 -9.67 50.58
CA ASP A 77 6.47 -10.37 51.71
C ASP A 77 6.80 -9.34 52.82
N VAL A 78 5.95 -9.28 53.85
CA VAL A 78 6.21 -8.64 55.17
C VAL A 78 6.17 -9.73 56.23
#